data_AF-A0AAD9DHY1-F1
#
_entry.id   AF-A0AAD9DHY1-F1
#
_cell.length_a   1.000
_cell.length_b   1.000
_cell.length_c   1.000
_cell.angle_alpha   90.00
_cell.angle_beta   90.00
_cell.angle_gamma   90.00
#
_symmetry.space_group_name_H-M   'P 1'
#
loop_
_entity.id
_entity.type
_entity.pdbx_description
1 polymer ?
#
loop_
_entity_poly.entity_id
_entity_poly.type
_entity_poly.pdbx_seq_one_letter_code
_entity_poly.pdbx_strand_id
1 'polypeptide(L)'
;MLFLFKIYLQRPTRRVLESNHPMVSSSSLFFFCAAAAAFSADAFSLGGIEGGRRLTSLQMLNEPKGCASKPFEKKKICVFGAGGYLGSTVFGFLQRAGALYGTGISGQSSPRAIAATSSSAEALNKVLGSAFKLAYAGEDLVRLIDTSDVDHIIERVKSYDAAVLGTVYQLEKRTVTLNTYEKSPNDRTYDFYLDEKYGAWENDVPSDDSEYHAQIFTNALQALVESGSMKHVVVVETPRTCDPMVFINILEEAGIPYTYLRIKGKLIKDISFSFDKGVKDSLAVSKFQPGFIYPIEAEVYENERPVYREDVAALVVQSLMSLDWSESRILEVASSPNPLNNFVPTKKQRTDRDWCFNSALLENSLNSETISPAQIKEFGISTQR
;
A
#
# COMPACT_ATOMS: atom_id res chain seq x y z
N MET A 1 68.73 15.27 10.18
CA MET A 1 67.61 16.22 10.40
C MET A 1 66.54 15.47 11.20
N LEU A 2 66.44 15.57 12.54
CA LEU A 2 65.83 16.66 13.33
C LEU A 2 64.40 16.96 12.82
N PHE A 3 63.28 16.82 13.55
CA PHE A 3 62.90 16.85 14.99
C PHE A 3 61.65 15.93 15.19
N LEU A 4 61.46 15.13 16.26
CA LEU A 4 61.18 15.39 17.69
C LEU A 4 59.72 15.77 18.06
N PHE A 5 59.06 14.82 18.76
CA PHE A 5 58.19 14.93 19.97
C PHE A 5 56.90 15.79 19.98
N LYS A 6 55.78 15.20 20.46
CA LYS A 6 55.39 15.25 21.90
C LYS A 6 54.15 14.38 22.22
N ILE A 7 54.33 13.46 23.15
CA ILE A 7 53.29 12.84 23.99
C ILE A 7 53.09 13.76 25.20
N TYR A 8 51.84 13.98 25.64
CA TYR A 8 51.55 14.39 27.02
C TYR A 8 50.30 13.68 27.55
N LEU A 9 50.53 12.92 28.63
CA LEU A 9 49.55 12.34 29.55
C LEU A 9 48.86 13.44 30.36
N GLN A 10 47.55 13.29 30.65
CA GLN A 10 46.97 13.65 31.96
C GLN A 10 45.53 13.10 32.13
N ARG A 11 45.39 12.06 32.97
CA ARG A 11 44.31 11.90 33.97
C ARG A 11 44.87 12.37 35.33
N PRO A 12 44.16 12.43 36.49
CA PRO A 12 42.76 12.08 36.81
C PRO A 12 42.03 13.14 37.70
N THR A 13 40.73 12.95 38.01
CA THR A 13 40.23 12.81 39.42
C THR A 13 38.72 12.63 39.52
N ARG A 14 38.34 11.77 40.48
CA ARG A 14 37.00 11.44 40.98
C ARG A 14 36.28 12.66 41.60
N ARG A 15 34.95 12.67 41.54
CA ARG A 15 34.11 12.99 42.70
C ARG A 15 32.98 11.98 42.85
N VAL A 16 32.99 11.37 44.03
CA VAL A 16 31.93 10.62 44.70
C VAL A 16 30.97 11.65 45.31
N LEU A 17 29.67 11.43 45.21
CA LEU A 17 28.68 11.99 46.12
C LEU A 17 27.52 11.01 46.24
N GLU A 18 27.56 10.27 47.35
CA GLU A 18 26.43 9.56 47.95
C GLU A 18 25.42 10.57 48.51
N SER A 19 24.13 10.29 48.38
CA SER A 19 23.18 10.56 49.46
C SER A 19 21.87 9.78 49.27
N ASN A 20 21.73 8.75 50.10
CA ASN A 20 20.60 8.44 50.98
C ASN A 20 19.15 8.47 50.45
N HIS A 21 18.58 7.26 50.45
CA HIS A 21 17.15 6.93 50.50
C HIS A 21 16.38 7.69 51.61
N PRO A 22 15.03 7.71 51.51
CA PRO A 22 14.32 6.72 52.33
C PRO A 22 13.28 5.89 51.55
N MET A 23 13.15 4.65 52.03
CA MET A 23 12.03 3.75 51.79
C MET A 23 10.71 4.40 52.22
N VAL A 24 9.66 4.23 51.42
CA VAL A 24 8.29 4.17 51.93
C VAL A 24 7.66 2.87 51.44
N SER A 25 7.37 2.03 52.42
CA SER A 25 6.54 0.83 52.39
C SER A 25 5.12 1.23 52.76
N SER A 26 4.12 0.75 52.00
CA SER A 26 2.80 0.29 52.46
C SER A 26 1.91 0.10 51.24
N SER A 27 1.62 -1.13 50.82
CA SER A 27 0.44 -1.90 51.23
C SER A 27 -0.88 -1.38 50.64
N SER A 28 -1.46 -2.25 49.80
CA SER A 28 -2.90 -2.54 49.64
C SER A 28 -3.84 -1.42 49.16
N LEU A 29 -4.38 -1.59 47.96
CA LEU A 29 -5.83 -1.65 47.77
C LEU A 29 -6.18 -2.32 46.43
N PHE A 30 -6.70 -3.54 46.54
CA PHE A 30 -7.51 -4.19 45.53
C PHE A 30 -8.75 -3.33 45.26
N PHE A 31 -9.02 -3.03 44.00
CA PHE A 31 -10.38 -2.76 43.54
C PHE A 31 -10.66 -3.61 42.30
N PHE A 32 -11.32 -4.74 42.56
CA PHE A 32 -12.19 -5.39 41.59
C PHE A 32 -13.40 -4.48 41.37
N CYS A 33 -13.66 -4.08 40.13
CA CYS A 33 -15.01 -3.80 39.67
C CYS A 33 -15.27 -4.66 38.44
N ALA A 34 -15.76 -5.87 38.70
CA ALA A 34 -16.56 -6.59 37.74
C ALA A 34 -17.92 -5.89 37.65
N ALA A 35 -18.31 -5.46 36.46
CA ALA A 35 -19.69 -5.15 36.14
C ALA A 35 -20.01 -5.81 34.79
N ALA A 36 -20.54 -7.03 34.89
CA ALA A 36 -21.30 -7.66 33.84
C ALA A 36 -22.75 -7.16 33.95
N ALA A 37 -23.27 -6.57 32.87
CA ALA A 37 -24.70 -6.44 32.58
C ALA A 37 -24.79 -6.24 31.06
N ALA A 38 -25.07 -7.31 30.32
CA ALA A 38 -26.42 -7.71 29.92
C ALA A 38 -26.96 -6.84 28.78
N PHE A 39 -27.09 -7.50 27.62
CA PHE A 39 -27.83 -7.08 26.44
C PHE A 39 -29.21 -6.52 26.79
N SER A 40 -29.58 -5.40 26.15
CA SER A 40 -30.96 -5.15 25.73
C SER A 40 -30.92 -4.44 24.39
N ALA A 41 -31.40 -5.16 23.37
CA ALA A 41 -31.95 -4.56 22.17
C ALA A 41 -33.20 -3.74 22.53
N ASP A 42 -33.60 -2.90 21.59
CA ASP A 42 -34.85 -2.13 21.55
C ASP A 42 -35.00 -0.97 22.54
N ALA A 43 -34.77 0.24 22.02
CA ALA A 43 -35.77 1.32 21.99
C ALA A 43 -35.07 2.69 21.83
N PHE A 44 -34.91 3.16 20.61
CA PHE A 44 -34.86 4.60 20.35
C PHE A 44 -35.57 4.89 19.04
N SER A 45 -36.88 5.12 19.14
CA SER A 45 -37.70 5.74 18.12
C SER A 45 -38.54 6.83 18.79
N LEU A 46 -38.69 7.94 18.06
CA LEU A 46 -39.54 9.12 18.24
C LEU A 46 -38.96 10.35 18.95
N GLY A 47 -38.78 11.38 18.12
CA GLY A 47 -38.54 12.79 18.49
C GLY A 47 -37.94 13.56 17.32
N GLY A 48 -38.69 13.68 16.20
CA GLY A 48 -38.23 14.40 15.00
C GLY A 48 -38.26 15.92 15.16
N ILE A 49 -37.35 16.61 14.45
CA ILE A 49 -37.55 17.92 13.82
C ILE A 49 -36.80 17.87 12.47
N GLU A 50 -37.46 18.44 11.47
CA GLU A 50 -37.36 18.20 10.03
C GLU A 50 -36.15 18.86 9.34
N GLY A 51 -35.67 18.24 8.26
CA GLY A 51 -34.67 18.84 7.35
C GLY A 51 -33.68 17.86 6.71
N GLY A 52 -33.69 16.59 7.10
CA GLY A 52 -32.85 15.57 6.48
C GLY A 52 -33.46 15.06 5.17
N ARG A 53 -32.85 15.42 4.04
CA ARG A 53 -33.04 14.70 2.77
C ARG A 53 -32.81 13.21 3.04
N ARG A 54 -33.91 12.46 3.12
CA ARG A 54 -33.93 11.01 3.04
C ARG A 54 -33.32 10.63 1.68
N LEU A 55 -32.07 10.19 1.68
CA LEU A 55 -31.51 9.36 0.63
C LEU A 55 -32.15 7.97 0.77
N THR A 56 -33.40 7.84 0.33
CA THR A 56 -34.09 6.55 0.27
C THR A 56 -33.54 5.71 -0.89
N SER A 57 -32.95 4.59 -0.50
CA SER A 57 -33.21 3.26 -1.07
C SER A 57 -32.82 2.97 -2.53
N LEU A 58 -31.66 3.45 -3.01
CA LEU A 58 -30.99 2.86 -4.18
C LEU A 58 -29.52 2.48 -3.96
N GLN A 59 -28.94 2.77 -2.79
CA GLN A 59 -27.57 2.34 -2.42
C GLN A 59 -27.51 0.97 -1.71
N MET A 60 -28.64 0.29 -1.48
CA MET A 60 -28.68 -1.03 -0.81
C MET A 60 -28.49 -2.22 -1.77
N LEU A 61 -28.08 -2.00 -3.03
CA LEU A 61 -28.02 -3.09 -4.03
C LEU A 61 -26.68 -3.82 -4.11
N ASN A 62 -25.65 -3.41 -3.36
CA ASN A 62 -24.46 -4.22 -3.17
C ASN A 62 -24.09 -4.18 -1.69
N GLU A 63 -24.10 -5.34 -1.02
CA GLU A 63 -23.45 -5.45 0.29
C GLU A 63 -21.99 -5.01 0.13
N PRO A 64 -21.48 -4.12 1.00
CA PRO A 64 -20.08 -3.73 0.93
C PRO A 64 -19.22 -5.00 1.05
N LYS A 65 -18.29 -5.19 0.13
CA LYS A 65 -17.33 -6.31 0.13
C LYS A 65 -15.98 -5.84 0.68
N GLY A 66 -14.98 -6.72 0.72
CA GLY A 66 -13.63 -6.37 1.17
C GLY A 66 -13.54 -5.91 2.61
N CYS A 67 -12.59 -5.02 2.92
CA CYS A 67 -12.45 -4.51 4.28
C CYS A 67 -13.57 -3.55 4.69
N ALA A 68 -14.24 -2.88 3.73
CA ALA A 68 -15.37 -1.99 4.03
C ALA A 68 -16.67 -2.75 4.39
N SER A 69 -16.73 -4.06 4.14
CA SER A 69 -17.86 -4.93 4.54
C SER A 69 -18.14 -4.89 6.05
N LYS A 70 -17.06 -4.84 6.84
CA LYS A 70 -17.11 -4.83 8.30
C LYS A 70 -16.16 -3.76 8.83
N PRO A 71 -16.55 -2.46 8.78
CA PRO A 71 -15.65 -1.36 9.11
C PRO A 71 -15.15 -1.36 10.56
N PHE A 72 -15.86 -2.05 11.45
CA PHE A 72 -15.47 -2.26 12.84
C PHE A 72 -14.34 -3.29 13.00
N GLU A 73 -14.20 -4.24 12.06
CA GLU A 73 -13.09 -5.20 12.03
C GLU A 73 -11.89 -4.63 11.28
N LYS A 74 -11.28 -3.59 11.86
CA LYS A 74 -10.18 -2.86 11.23
C LYS A 74 -9.05 -3.78 10.76
N LYS A 75 -8.74 -3.70 9.46
CA LYS A 75 -7.69 -4.49 8.81
C LYS A 75 -6.36 -3.74 8.84
N LYS A 76 -5.29 -4.50 9.07
CA LYS A 76 -3.90 -4.03 9.02
C LYS A 76 -3.30 -4.31 7.65
N ILE A 77 -2.80 -3.26 7.01
CA ILE A 77 -2.25 -3.32 5.65
C ILE A 77 -0.78 -2.92 5.67
N CYS A 78 0.08 -3.67 4.98
CA CYS A 78 1.47 -3.32 4.74
C CYS A 78 1.73 -3.05 3.24
N VAL A 79 2.69 -2.16 2.95
CA VAL A 79 3.05 -1.76 1.58
C VAL A 79 4.54 -1.98 1.39
N PHE A 80 4.90 -2.86 0.48
CA PHE A 80 6.29 -3.13 0.11
C PHE A 80 6.80 -2.07 -0.85
N GLY A 81 8.04 -1.62 -0.63
CA GLY A 81 8.68 -0.61 -1.46
C GLY A 81 8.02 0.76 -1.32
N ALA A 82 7.49 1.08 -0.15
CA ALA A 82 6.74 2.31 0.09
C ALA A 82 7.56 3.60 -0.14
N GLY A 83 8.89 3.53 -0.22
CA GLY A 83 9.73 4.66 -0.61
C GLY A 83 9.67 5.04 -2.10
N GLY A 84 9.11 4.16 -2.94
CA GLY A 84 8.84 4.48 -4.35
C GLY A 84 7.59 5.35 -4.50
N TYR A 85 7.49 6.11 -5.58
CA TYR A 85 6.42 7.07 -5.83
C TYR A 85 5.04 6.42 -5.77
N LEU A 86 4.88 5.28 -6.45
CA LEU A 86 3.62 4.54 -6.43
C LEU A 86 3.33 3.99 -5.02
N GLY A 87 4.32 3.37 -4.37
CA GLY A 87 4.18 2.85 -3.00
C GLY A 87 3.87 3.92 -1.96
N SER A 88 4.50 5.09 -2.06
CA SER A 88 4.25 6.26 -1.21
C SER A 88 2.85 6.81 -1.42
N THR A 89 2.38 6.85 -2.66
CA THR A 89 1.03 7.33 -3.00
C THR A 89 -0.04 6.37 -2.48
N VAL A 90 0.17 5.06 -2.62
CA VAL A 90 -0.68 4.03 -1.99
C VAL A 90 -0.69 4.20 -0.47
N PHE A 91 0.48 4.33 0.16
CA PHE A 91 0.58 4.53 1.60
C PHE A 91 -0.16 5.78 2.08
N GLY A 92 -0.02 6.91 1.37
CA GLY A 92 -0.72 8.15 1.66
C GLY A 92 -2.24 8.00 1.58
N PHE A 93 -2.75 7.35 0.53
CA PHE A 93 -4.17 7.06 0.41
C PHE A 93 -4.67 6.11 1.51
N LEU A 94 -3.90 5.08 1.87
CA LEU A 94 -4.22 4.18 2.97
C LEU A 94 -4.29 4.90 4.32
N GLN A 95 -3.38 5.86 4.60
CA GLN A 95 -3.44 6.68 5.81
C GLN A 95 -4.71 7.53 5.85
N ARG A 96 -5.08 8.15 4.72
CA ARG A 96 -6.33 8.91 4.62
C ARG A 96 -7.55 8.02 4.76
N ALA A 97 -7.57 6.85 4.12
CA ALA A 97 -8.65 5.89 4.25
C ALA A 97 -8.78 5.38 5.69
N GLY A 98 -7.66 5.15 6.37
CA GLY A 98 -7.65 4.73 7.77
C GLY A 98 -8.17 5.78 8.77
N ALA A 99 -8.09 7.06 8.43
CA ALA A 99 -8.70 8.12 9.23
C ALA A 99 -10.24 8.11 9.17
N LEU A 100 -10.83 7.39 8.22
CA LEU A 100 -12.27 7.32 8.01
C LEU A 100 -12.84 6.00 8.56
N TYR A 101 -13.91 6.09 9.36
CA TYR A 101 -14.50 4.91 10.01
C TYR A 101 -14.99 3.86 9.00
N GLY A 102 -15.66 4.30 7.92
CA GLY A 102 -16.38 3.44 6.97
C GLY A 102 -15.52 2.62 6.00
N THR A 103 -14.19 2.79 5.99
CA THR A 103 -13.32 2.09 5.03
C THR A 103 -12.88 0.71 5.52
N GLY A 104 -12.99 0.42 6.82
CA GLY A 104 -12.44 -0.80 7.43
C GLY A 104 -10.90 -0.91 7.43
N ILE A 105 -10.23 0.09 6.87
CA ILE A 105 -8.79 0.30 7.00
C ILE A 105 -8.58 1.07 8.32
N SER A 106 -7.55 0.74 9.10
CA SER A 106 -7.06 1.43 10.34
C SER A 106 -6.88 0.49 11.54
N GLY A 107 -5.85 -0.34 11.51
CA GLY A 107 -5.31 -0.94 12.72
C GLY A 107 -4.35 0.02 13.44
N GLN A 108 -4.13 -0.17 14.75
CA GLN A 108 -3.02 0.49 15.44
C GLN A 108 -1.74 0.26 14.63
N SER A 109 -1.06 1.34 14.26
CA SER A 109 0.21 1.23 13.52
C SER A 109 0.03 0.65 12.10
N SER A 110 -1.05 1.05 11.40
CA SER A 110 -1.34 0.69 10.00
C SER A 110 -1.88 1.92 9.23
N PRO A 111 -1.54 2.11 7.93
CA PRO A 111 -0.69 1.26 7.08
C PRO A 111 0.77 1.21 7.55
N ARG A 112 1.47 0.15 7.16
CA ARG A 112 2.91 -0.01 7.43
C ARG A 112 3.73 0.01 6.16
N ALA A 113 4.77 0.83 6.14
CA ALA A 113 5.76 0.84 5.08
C ALA A 113 6.80 -0.26 5.33
N ILE A 114 6.99 -1.15 4.35
CA ILE A 114 8.05 -2.16 4.34
C ILE A 114 9.14 -1.68 3.38
N ALA A 115 10.37 -1.60 3.88
CA ALA A 115 11.53 -1.06 3.17
C ALA A 115 12.82 -1.79 3.57
N ALA A 116 13.95 -1.57 2.92
CA ALA A 116 15.23 -2.15 3.37
C ALA A 116 16.08 -1.16 4.18
N THR A 117 16.02 0.14 3.86
CA THR A 117 16.83 1.15 4.55
C THR A 117 16.03 2.38 4.97
N SER A 118 16.60 3.20 5.86
CA SER A 118 16.02 4.50 6.24
C SER A 118 15.86 5.47 5.05
N SER A 119 16.61 5.29 3.95
CA SER A 119 16.50 6.11 2.74
C SER A 119 15.09 6.02 2.13
N SER A 120 14.47 4.85 2.20
CA SER A 120 13.07 4.65 1.80
C SER A 120 12.09 5.42 2.67
N ALA A 121 12.35 5.57 3.98
CA ALA A 121 11.53 6.39 4.87
C ALA A 121 11.64 7.89 4.52
N GLU A 122 12.84 8.37 4.17
CA GLU A 122 13.04 9.73 3.68
C GLU A 122 12.31 9.97 2.35
N ALA A 123 12.42 9.04 1.41
CA ALA A 123 11.75 9.13 0.11
C ALA A 123 10.23 9.12 0.26
N LEU A 124 9.69 8.25 1.12
CA LEU A 124 8.27 8.19 1.48
C LEU A 124 7.77 9.54 1.99
N ASN A 125 8.45 10.11 2.98
CA ASN A 125 8.03 11.37 3.58
C ASN A 125 8.13 12.57 2.63
N LYS A 126 9.00 12.53 1.60
CA LYS A 126 9.03 13.57 0.54
C LYS A 126 7.75 13.57 -0.30
N VAL A 127 7.23 12.40 -0.65
CA VAL A 127 5.96 12.27 -1.39
C VAL A 127 4.78 12.63 -0.49
N LEU A 128 4.75 12.13 0.76
CA LEU A 128 3.67 12.44 1.70
C LEU A 128 3.59 13.95 1.98
N GLY A 129 4.72 14.60 2.25
CA GLY A 129 4.76 16.02 2.57
C GLY A 129 4.30 16.92 1.42
N SER A 130 4.48 16.50 0.16
CA SER A 130 4.05 17.27 -1.01
C SER A 130 2.61 16.97 -1.43
N ALA A 131 2.21 15.70 -1.45
CA ALA A 131 0.94 15.27 -2.03
C ALA A 131 -0.18 15.00 -1.01
N PHE A 132 0.14 14.73 0.26
CA PHE A 132 -0.80 14.29 1.29
C PHE A 132 -0.69 15.15 2.56
N LYS A 133 -1.45 16.26 2.63
CA LYS A 133 -1.46 17.15 3.82
C LYS A 133 -1.75 16.33 5.08
N LEU A 134 -0.91 16.50 6.10
CA LEU A 134 -0.99 15.80 7.40
C LEU A 134 -0.69 14.29 7.38
N ALA A 135 -0.29 13.73 6.23
CA ALA A 135 0.25 12.37 6.17
C ALA A 135 1.74 12.40 6.51
N TYR A 136 2.20 11.39 7.27
CA TYR A 136 3.58 11.25 7.70
C TYR A 136 3.86 9.80 8.05
N ALA A 137 5.08 9.33 7.78
CA ALA A 137 5.56 8.02 8.15
C ALA A 137 6.70 8.15 9.17
N GLY A 138 6.37 8.02 10.46
CA GLY A 138 7.36 7.94 11.53
C GLY A 138 8.10 6.61 11.54
N GLU A 139 9.13 6.50 12.39
CA GLU A 139 9.88 5.25 12.58
C GLU A 139 8.98 4.10 13.02
N ASP A 140 7.93 4.41 13.78
CA ASP A 140 6.94 3.43 14.20
C ASP A 140 6.18 2.86 13.00
N LEU A 141 6.01 3.64 11.91
CA LEU A 141 5.31 3.33 10.66
C LEU A 141 6.16 2.69 9.56
N VAL A 142 7.46 2.53 9.79
CA VAL A 142 8.38 1.88 8.86
C VAL A 142 8.93 0.60 9.48
N ARG A 143 8.99 -0.49 8.71
CA ARG A 143 9.68 -1.72 9.08
C ARG A 143 10.74 -2.01 8.04
N LEU A 144 11.98 -2.06 8.52
CA LEU A 144 13.11 -2.48 7.70
C LEU A 144 13.13 -4.00 7.60
N ILE A 145 13.30 -4.54 6.40
CA ILE A 145 13.40 -5.97 6.12
C ILE A 145 14.67 -6.27 5.33
N ASP A 146 15.10 -7.51 5.45
CA ASP A 146 16.10 -8.09 4.56
C ASP A 146 15.35 -8.89 3.49
N THR A 147 15.37 -8.46 2.24
CA THR A 147 14.60 -9.11 1.18
C THR A 147 15.10 -10.52 0.85
N SER A 148 16.32 -10.88 1.27
CA SER A 148 16.87 -12.23 1.13
C SER A 148 16.50 -13.20 2.25
N ASP A 149 15.97 -12.70 3.37
CA ASP A 149 15.72 -13.50 4.58
C ASP A 149 14.22 -13.56 4.87
N VAL A 150 13.61 -14.70 4.54
CA VAL A 150 12.18 -14.95 4.68
C VAL A 150 11.74 -14.86 6.14
N ASP A 151 12.52 -15.43 7.08
CA ASP A 151 12.19 -15.40 8.52
C ASP A 151 12.14 -13.96 9.04
N HIS A 152 13.11 -13.15 8.64
CA HIS A 152 13.12 -11.74 9.00
C HIS A 152 11.93 -10.98 8.41
N ILE A 153 11.47 -11.31 7.19
CA ILE A 153 10.24 -10.73 6.63
C ILE A 153 9.02 -11.18 7.45
N ILE A 154 8.90 -12.47 7.79
CA ILE A 154 7.79 -13.04 8.57
C ILE A 154 7.58 -12.27 9.86
N GLU A 155 8.65 -12.05 10.62
CA GLU A 155 8.57 -11.32 11.89
C GLU A 155 8.01 -9.90 11.74
N ARG A 156 8.33 -9.23 10.62
CA ARG A 156 7.93 -7.84 10.35
C ARG A 156 6.53 -7.72 9.75
N VAL A 157 6.05 -8.75 9.07
CA VAL A 157 4.70 -8.81 8.48
C VAL A 157 3.71 -9.63 9.31
N LYS A 158 4.13 -10.13 10.48
CA LYS A 158 3.23 -10.77 11.43
C LYS A 158 2.09 -9.82 11.81
N SER A 159 0.86 -10.32 11.83
CA SER A 159 -0.37 -9.61 12.20
C SER A 159 -0.96 -8.65 11.16
N TYR A 160 -0.44 -8.61 9.92
CA TYR A 160 -1.10 -7.90 8.83
C TYR A 160 -2.11 -8.80 8.13
N ASP A 161 -3.26 -8.23 7.77
CA ASP A 161 -4.34 -8.91 7.07
C ASP A 161 -4.19 -8.81 5.55
N ALA A 162 -3.55 -7.75 5.05
CA ALA A 162 -3.32 -7.56 3.62
C ALA A 162 -1.96 -6.93 3.32
N ALA A 163 -1.46 -7.17 2.11
CA ALA A 163 -0.21 -6.61 1.62
C ALA A 163 -0.37 -6.01 0.21
N VAL A 164 0.40 -4.96 -0.07
CA VAL A 164 0.59 -4.41 -1.42
C VAL A 164 2.01 -4.70 -1.88
N LEU A 165 2.14 -5.38 -3.02
CA LEU A 165 3.40 -5.74 -3.66
C LEU A 165 3.46 -5.15 -5.08
N GLY A 166 4.68 -4.91 -5.57
CA GLY A 166 4.95 -4.78 -7.00
C GLY A 166 5.56 -6.05 -7.56
N THR A 167 5.40 -6.27 -8.86
CA THR A 167 6.14 -7.31 -9.61
C THR A 167 7.64 -7.02 -9.63
N VAL A 168 8.00 -5.79 -10.01
CA VAL A 168 9.38 -5.32 -10.13
C VAL A 168 9.52 -4.03 -9.31
N TYR A 169 10.69 -3.84 -8.71
CA TYR A 169 11.03 -2.67 -7.90
C TYR A 169 12.18 -1.92 -8.55
N GLN A 170 12.25 -0.60 -8.39
CA GLN A 170 13.54 0.06 -8.58
C GLN A 170 14.44 -0.33 -7.41
N LEU A 171 15.58 -0.93 -7.70
CA LEU A 171 16.56 -1.30 -6.69
C LEU A 171 17.63 -0.22 -6.57
N GLU A 172 18.23 -0.11 -5.40
CA GLU A 172 19.39 0.75 -5.21
C GLU A 172 20.36 0.10 -4.22
N LYS A 173 21.59 -0.11 -4.66
CA LYS A 173 22.61 -0.70 -3.81
C LYS A 173 23.05 0.29 -2.74
N ARG A 174 22.94 -0.11 -1.48
CA ARG A 174 23.30 0.70 -0.31
C ARG A 174 24.26 -0.06 0.59
N THR A 175 25.11 0.67 1.29
CA THR A 175 25.95 0.11 2.36
C THR A 175 25.08 -0.19 3.57
N VAL A 176 25.29 -1.34 4.22
CA VAL A 176 24.66 -1.63 5.49
C VAL A 176 25.24 -0.69 6.54
N THR A 177 24.38 0.11 7.18
CA THR A 177 24.74 1.05 8.25
C THR A 177 23.90 0.75 9.50
N LEU A 178 24.13 1.46 10.61
CA LEU A 178 23.30 1.38 11.83
C LEU A 178 21.80 1.64 11.56
N ASN A 179 21.46 2.29 10.44
CA ASN A 179 20.08 2.58 10.02
C ASN A 179 19.56 1.61 8.94
N THR A 180 20.20 0.44 8.81
CA THR A 180 19.77 -0.70 8.01
C THR A 180 19.26 -1.80 8.97
N TYR A 181 18.57 -2.81 8.45
CA TYR A 181 18.34 -4.03 9.23
C TYR A 181 19.67 -4.66 9.69
N GLU A 182 19.60 -5.52 10.71
CA GLU A 182 20.77 -6.02 11.44
C GLU A 182 21.64 -6.95 10.56
N LYS A 183 22.63 -6.38 9.85
CA LYS A 183 23.71 -7.09 9.14
C LYS A 183 25.07 -6.47 9.46
N SER A 184 26.15 -7.16 9.07
CA SER A 184 27.52 -6.71 9.36
C SER A 184 27.84 -5.40 8.63
N PRO A 185 28.69 -4.50 9.20
CA PRO A 185 28.96 -3.17 8.65
C PRO A 185 29.59 -3.12 7.24
N ASN A 186 29.99 -4.27 6.68
CA ASN A 186 30.65 -4.37 5.37
C ASN A 186 29.75 -4.96 4.28
N ASP A 187 28.53 -5.39 4.63
CA ASP A 187 27.59 -5.94 3.65
C ASP A 187 26.96 -4.82 2.80
N ARG A 188 26.52 -5.19 1.60
CA ARG A 188 25.69 -4.32 0.76
C ARG A 188 24.29 -4.89 0.73
N THR A 189 23.31 -4.02 0.86
CA THR A 189 21.89 -4.36 0.70
C THR A 189 21.32 -3.64 -0.52
N TYR A 190 20.17 -4.13 -1.01
CA TYR A 190 19.37 -3.42 -1.99
C TYR A 190 18.17 -2.80 -1.29
N ASP A 191 18.11 -1.46 -1.31
CA ASP A 191 16.83 -0.79 -1.08
C ASP A 191 15.93 -1.01 -2.29
N PHE A 192 14.63 -1.06 -2.06
CA PHE A 192 13.64 -1.39 -3.09
C PHE A 192 12.48 -0.41 -3.02
N TYR A 193 12.11 0.12 -4.19
CA TYR A 193 11.12 1.18 -4.35
C TYR A 193 10.05 0.70 -5.32
N LEU A 194 8.77 0.76 -4.93
CA LEU A 194 7.67 0.35 -5.79
C LEU A 194 7.55 1.33 -6.96
N ASP A 195 7.80 0.80 -8.18
CA ASP A 195 7.89 1.54 -9.45
C ASP A 195 9.10 2.50 -9.54
N GLU A 196 8.99 3.78 -9.19
CA GLU A 196 10.08 4.76 -9.31
C GLU A 196 10.46 5.37 -7.96
N LYS A 197 11.75 5.48 -7.62
CA LYS A 197 12.20 6.27 -6.47
C LYS A 197 11.87 7.75 -6.68
N TYR A 198 11.46 8.44 -5.61
CA TYR A 198 11.23 9.88 -5.66
C TYR A 198 12.46 10.63 -6.20
N GLY A 199 12.25 11.44 -7.24
CA GLY A 199 13.30 12.25 -7.87
C GLY A 199 14.27 11.46 -8.77
N ALA A 200 14.05 10.16 -8.99
CA ALA A 200 14.81 9.39 -9.97
C ALA A 200 14.48 9.85 -11.39
N TRP A 201 15.51 9.86 -12.24
CA TRP A 201 15.37 10.03 -13.68
C TRP A 201 15.13 8.64 -14.29
N GLU A 202 14.41 8.56 -15.43
CA GLU A 202 14.06 7.28 -16.08
C GLU A 202 15.29 6.36 -16.33
N ASN A 203 16.51 6.92 -16.38
CA ASN A 203 17.76 6.23 -16.71
C ASN A 203 18.60 5.74 -15.50
N ASP A 204 18.25 6.09 -14.25
CA ASP A 204 19.04 5.73 -13.05
C ASP A 204 18.61 4.35 -12.50
N VAL A 205 18.72 3.32 -13.34
CA VAL A 205 18.21 1.97 -13.06
C VAL A 205 19.37 0.98 -13.00
N PRO A 206 19.62 0.30 -11.86
CA PRO A 206 20.48 -0.86 -11.88
C PRO A 206 19.84 -1.95 -12.74
N SER A 207 20.67 -2.60 -13.56
CA SER A 207 20.42 -3.81 -14.37
C SER A 207 19.17 -4.59 -13.95
N ASP A 208 18.20 -4.70 -14.87
CA ASP A 208 17.03 -5.59 -14.79
C ASP A 208 17.50 -7.05 -14.67
N ASP A 209 17.79 -7.48 -13.45
CA ASP A 209 17.93 -8.90 -13.14
C ASP A 209 16.54 -9.44 -12.81
N SER A 210 15.87 -9.96 -13.84
CA SER A 210 14.51 -10.50 -13.71
C SER A 210 14.44 -11.64 -12.69
N GLU A 211 15.52 -12.42 -12.53
CA GLU A 211 15.59 -13.50 -11.54
C GLU A 211 15.62 -12.92 -10.11
N TYR A 212 16.39 -11.85 -9.89
CA TYR A 212 16.45 -11.21 -8.59
C TYR A 212 15.11 -10.60 -8.18
N HIS A 213 14.36 -10.01 -9.13
CA HIS A 213 13.00 -9.51 -8.87
C HIS A 213 12.01 -10.62 -8.52
N ALA A 214 12.04 -11.72 -9.28
CA ALA A 214 11.25 -12.90 -8.96
C ALA A 214 11.60 -13.44 -7.57
N GLN A 215 12.88 -13.49 -7.19
CA GLN A 215 13.29 -13.94 -5.86
C GLN A 215 12.78 -13.04 -4.73
N ILE A 216 12.87 -11.70 -4.88
CA ILE A 216 12.30 -10.77 -3.88
C ILE A 216 10.80 -11.01 -3.73
N PHE A 217 10.10 -11.18 -4.86
CA PHE A 217 8.66 -11.42 -4.87
C PHE A 217 8.30 -12.76 -4.20
N THR A 218 9.00 -13.84 -4.54
CA THR A 218 8.83 -15.17 -3.92
C THR A 218 9.09 -15.11 -2.41
N ASN A 219 10.19 -14.51 -1.98
CA ASN A 219 10.52 -14.38 -0.55
C ASN A 219 9.46 -13.59 0.22
N ALA A 220 9.01 -12.47 -0.36
CA ALA A 220 7.95 -11.67 0.23
C ALA A 220 6.67 -12.50 0.36
N LEU A 221 6.22 -13.13 -0.73
CA LEU A 221 4.98 -13.89 -0.74
C LEU A 221 5.03 -15.10 0.19
N GLN A 222 6.12 -15.86 0.18
CA GLN A 222 6.36 -16.96 1.11
C GLN A 222 6.24 -16.47 2.57
N ALA A 223 6.89 -15.36 2.91
CA ALA A 223 6.79 -14.79 4.25
C ALA A 223 5.36 -14.35 4.61
N LEU A 224 4.59 -13.83 3.64
CA LEU A 224 3.19 -13.48 3.88
C LEU A 224 2.34 -14.73 4.15
N VAL A 225 2.55 -15.83 3.41
CA VAL A 225 1.88 -17.13 3.63
C VAL A 225 2.21 -17.64 5.03
N GLU A 226 3.50 -17.75 5.33
CA GLU A 226 4.01 -18.35 6.56
C GLU A 226 3.70 -17.51 7.81
N SER A 227 3.43 -16.20 7.65
CA SER A 227 2.95 -15.34 8.74
C SER A 227 1.61 -15.80 9.33
N GLY A 228 0.81 -16.55 8.57
CA GLY A 228 -0.48 -17.11 8.98
C GLY A 228 -1.61 -16.10 9.20
N SER A 229 -1.37 -14.79 9.08
CA SER A 229 -2.41 -13.75 9.25
C SER A 229 -2.90 -13.13 7.94
N MET A 230 -2.19 -13.39 6.84
CA MET A 230 -2.49 -12.79 5.55
C MET A 230 -3.80 -13.34 4.97
N LYS A 231 -4.67 -12.43 4.52
CA LYS A 231 -5.96 -12.76 3.91
C LYS A 231 -6.01 -12.40 2.43
N HIS A 232 -5.31 -11.34 2.04
CA HIS A 232 -5.35 -10.84 0.66
C HIS A 232 -4.06 -10.15 0.25
N VAL A 233 -3.65 -10.30 -0.99
CA VAL A 233 -2.51 -9.59 -1.57
C VAL A 233 -2.95 -8.78 -2.79
N VAL A 234 -2.61 -7.49 -2.83
CA VAL A 234 -2.76 -6.69 -4.04
C VAL A 234 -1.40 -6.56 -4.70
N VAL A 235 -1.29 -7.00 -5.95
CA VAL A 235 -0.06 -6.96 -6.73
C VAL A 235 -0.24 -5.96 -7.85
N VAL A 236 0.72 -5.05 -8.00
CA VAL A 236 0.73 -4.07 -9.09
C VAL A 236 1.81 -4.42 -10.09
N GLU A 237 1.41 -4.67 -11.33
CA GLU A 237 2.34 -4.80 -12.45
C GLU A 237 3.00 -3.45 -12.71
N THR A 238 4.33 -3.41 -12.61
CA THR A 238 5.10 -2.20 -12.87
C THR A 238 5.62 -2.17 -14.31
N PRO A 239 5.99 -1.00 -14.86
CA PRO A 239 6.41 -0.88 -16.27
C PRO A 239 7.65 -1.70 -16.66
N ARG A 240 8.41 -2.20 -15.68
CA ARG A 240 9.60 -3.03 -15.89
C ARG A 240 9.32 -4.53 -15.84
N THR A 241 8.06 -4.92 -15.79
CA THR A 241 7.68 -6.34 -15.80
C THR A 241 7.85 -6.90 -17.21
N CYS A 242 8.88 -7.71 -17.43
CA CYS A 242 9.11 -8.35 -18.74
C CYS A 242 8.15 -9.54 -18.97
N ASP A 243 7.99 -10.40 -17.97
CA ASP A 243 7.11 -11.56 -18.04
C ASP A 243 6.16 -11.61 -16.83
N PRO A 244 4.91 -11.15 -16.99
CA PRO A 244 3.89 -11.23 -15.95
C PRO A 244 3.62 -12.66 -15.47
N MET A 245 3.75 -13.66 -16.35
CA MET A 245 3.38 -15.05 -16.02
C MET A 245 4.23 -15.63 -14.89
N VAL A 246 5.49 -15.21 -14.77
CA VAL A 246 6.36 -15.60 -13.65
C VAL A 246 5.71 -15.23 -12.32
N PHE A 247 5.25 -13.98 -12.17
CA PHE A 247 4.66 -13.48 -10.92
C PHE A 247 3.28 -14.07 -10.64
N ILE A 248 2.46 -14.28 -11.67
CA ILE A 248 1.17 -14.95 -11.54
C ILE A 248 1.35 -16.41 -11.11
N ASN A 249 2.28 -17.15 -11.71
CA ASN A 249 2.53 -18.54 -11.31
C ASN A 249 2.97 -18.62 -9.84
N ILE A 250 3.84 -17.71 -9.39
CA ILE A 250 4.24 -17.62 -7.97
C ILE A 250 3.03 -17.35 -7.06
N LEU A 251 2.09 -16.49 -7.48
CA LEU A 251 0.85 -16.23 -6.73
C LEU A 251 -0.07 -17.44 -6.65
N GLU A 252 -0.28 -18.14 -7.76
CA GLU A 252 -1.09 -19.35 -7.83
C GLU A 252 -0.52 -20.46 -6.94
N GLU A 253 0.81 -20.65 -6.97
CA GLU A 253 1.50 -21.64 -6.14
C GLU A 253 1.41 -21.33 -4.65
N ALA A 254 1.43 -20.06 -4.25
CA ALA A 254 1.33 -19.64 -2.86
C ALA A 254 -0.08 -19.83 -2.27
N GLY A 255 -1.12 -19.87 -3.11
CA GLY A 255 -2.50 -20.14 -2.68
C GLY A 255 -3.15 -19.06 -1.81
N ILE A 256 -2.60 -17.83 -1.77
CA ILE A 256 -3.24 -16.70 -1.09
C ILE A 256 -4.18 -15.99 -2.09
N PRO A 257 -5.42 -15.63 -1.70
CA PRO A 257 -6.26 -14.76 -2.51
C PRO A 257 -5.57 -13.46 -2.90
N TYR A 258 -5.69 -13.07 -4.16
CA TYR A 258 -5.02 -11.87 -4.65
C TYR A 258 -5.85 -11.02 -5.61
N THR A 259 -5.42 -9.77 -5.79
CA THR A 259 -5.87 -8.89 -6.87
C THR A 259 -4.64 -8.42 -7.63
N TYR A 260 -4.47 -8.91 -8.85
CA TYR A 260 -3.35 -8.55 -9.71
C TYR A 260 -3.77 -7.43 -10.66
N LEU A 261 -3.17 -6.25 -10.53
CA LEU A 261 -3.44 -5.09 -11.37
C LEU A 261 -2.47 -5.09 -12.53
N ARG A 262 -3.00 -5.29 -13.73
CA ARG A 262 -2.27 -5.26 -14.99
C ARG A 262 -2.58 -3.99 -15.74
N ILE A 263 -1.56 -3.25 -16.14
CA ILE A 263 -1.74 -1.88 -16.63
C ILE A 263 -1.52 -1.84 -18.15
N LYS A 264 -2.55 -1.41 -18.86
CA LYS A 264 -2.52 -1.16 -20.30
C LYS A 264 -2.20 0.30 -20.56
N GLY A 265 -0.98 0.55 -21.03
CA GLY A 265 -0.47 1.87 -21.39
C GLY A 265 0.63 2.36 -20.45
N LYS A 266 1.38 3.37 -20.93
CA LYS A 266 2.51 3.93 -20.18
C LYS A 266 2.04 4.57 -18.87
N LEU A 267 2.70 4.21 -17.77
CA LEU A 267 2.53 4.92 -16.50
C LEU A 267 3.15 6.32 -16.55
N ILE A 268 2.37 7.32 -16.17
CA ILE A 268 2.82 8.71 -16.01
C ILE A 268 2.52 9.22 -14.59
N LYS A 269 3.22 10.27 -14.16
CA LYS A 269 2.98 10.93 -12.88
C LYS A 269 2.62 12.39 -13.13
N ASP A 270 1.73 12.95 -12.30
CA ASP A 270 1.53 14.40 -12.27
C ASP A 270 2.38 15.00 -11.17
N ILE A 271 3.40 15.76 -11.55
CA ILE A 271 4.29 16.46 -10.62
C ILE A 271 3.56 17.46 -9.72
N SER A 272 2.37 17.90 -10.12
CA SER A 272 1.53 18.82 -9.35
C SER A 272 0.45 18.09 -8.54
N PHE A 273 0.50 16.76 -8.47
CA PHE A 273 -0.51 15.97 -7.77
C PHE A 273 -0.60 16.35 -6.29
N SER A 274 -1.84 16.36 -5.82
CA SER A 274 -2.18 16.44 -4.42
C SER A 274 -3.48 15.68 -4.20
N PHE A 275 -3.67 15.08 -3.02
CA PHE A 275 -4.81 14.22 -2.73
C PHE A 275 -6.17 14.91 -2.93
N ASP A 276 -6.22 16.23 -2.82
CA ASP A 276 -7.41 17.06 -3.00
C ASP A 276 -7.83 17.17 -4.47
N LYS A 277 -6.93 16.87 -5.41
CA LYS A 277 -7.27 16.65 -6.83
C LYS A 277 -7.92 15.28 -7.05
N GLY A 278 -7.53 14.28 -6.25
CA GLY A 278 -8.01 12.90 -6.32
C GLY A 278 -7.73 12.20 -7.64
N VAL A 279 -8.62 11.28 -8.01
CA VAL A 279 -8.54 10.52 -9.26
C VAL A 279 -8.68 11.49 -10.45
N LYS A 280 -7.70 11.46 -11.35
CA LYS A 280 -7.57 12.39 -12.47
C LYS A 280 -8.32 11.94 -13.70
N ASP A 281 -8.24 10.66 -14.01
CA ASP A 281 -8.87 10.08 -15.18
C ASP A 281 -9.86 8.98 -14.80
N SER A 282 -10.85 8.75 -15.65
CA SER A 282 -11.70 7.59 -15.48
C SER A 282 -10.88 6.37 -15.89
N LEU A 283 -10.76 5.36 -15.01
CA LEU A 283 -10.12 4.10 -15.38
C LEU A 283 -11.17 3.16 -15.99
N ALA A 284 -10.82 2.55 -17.13
CA ALA A 284 -11.52 1.40 -17.67
C ALA A 284 -10.92 0.14 -17.05
N VAL A 285 -11.72 -0.62 -16.31
CA VAL A 285 -11.25 -1.83 -15.59
C VAL A 285 -11.99 -3.06 -16.11
N SER A 286 -11.25 -3.98 -16.69
CA SER A 286 -11.74 -5.30 -17.11
C SER A 286 -11.30 -6.35 -16.10
N LYS A 287 -12.22 -7.24 -15.70
CA LYS A 287 -11.94 -8.29 -14.71
C LYS A 287 -11.79 -9.64 -15.38
N PHE A 288 -10.73 -10.35 -15.01
CA PHE A 288 -10.44 -11.69 -15.48
C PHE A 288 -10.26 -12.65 -14.31
N GLN A 289 -10.60 -13.91 -14.54
CA GLN A 289 -10.28 -14.99 -13.62
C GLN A 289 -8.80 -15.37 -13.74
N PRO A 290 -8.18 -15.87 -12.66
CA PRO A 290 -6.86 -16.47 -12.73
C PRO A 290 -6.73 -17.51 -13.85
N GLY A 291 -5.54 -17.62 -14.44
CA GLY A 291 -5.26 -18.53 -15.55
C GLY A 291 -5.68 -18.02 -16.94
N PHE A 292 -6.41 -16.89 -17.04
CA PHE A 292 -6.77 -16.26 -18.31
C PHE A 292 -5.99 -14.97 -18.50
N ILE A 293 -4.75 -15.08 -18.98
CA ILE A 293 -3.90 -13.93 -19.30
C ILE A 293 -3.44 -14.04 -20.75
N TYR A 294 -3.78 -13.03 -21.54
CA TYR A 294 -3.24 -12.85 -22.87
C TYR A 294 -2.07 -11.88 -22.80
N PRO A 295 -0.93 -12.11 -23.47
CA PRO A 295 0.12 -11.10 -23.56
C PRO A 295 -0.47 -9.79 -24.11
N ILE A 296 -0.11 -8.65 -23.51
CA ILE A 296 -0.43 -7.35 -24.10
C ILE A 296 0.60 -7.16 -25.20
N GLU A 297 0.14 -7.11 -26.45
CA GLU A 297 1.01 -6.85 -27.58
C GLU A 297 1.66 -5.47 -27.40
N ALA A 298 2.97 -5.37 -27.69
CA ALA A 298 3.72 -4.13 -27.51
C ALA A 298 3.10 -2.95 -28.30
N GLU A 299 2.58 -3.24 -29.50
CA GLU A 299 1.88 -2.26 -30.34
C GLU A 299 0.61 -1.72 -29.68
N VAL A 300 -0.12 -2.56 -28.94
CA VAL A 300 -1.28 -2.11 -28.16
C VAL A 300 -0.79 -1.19 -27.05
N TYR A 301 0.23 -1.60 -26.28
CA TYR A 301 0.75 -0.82 -25.16
C TYR A 301 1.24 0.59 -25.56
N GLU A 302 1.91 0.72 -26.71
CA GLU A 302 2.42 2.01 -27.21
C GLU A 302 1.31 2.95 -27.71
N ASN A 303 0.20 2.40 -28.20
CA ASN A 303 -0.92 3.18 -28.72
C ASN A 303 -1.99 3.50 -27.65
N GLU A 304 -1.92 2.86 -26.49
CA GLU A 304 -2.83 3.11 -25.37
C GLU A 304 -2.57 4.46 -24.71
N ARG A 305 -3.64 5.06 -24.18
CA ARG A 305 -3.54 6.31 -23.43
C ARG A 305 -2.75 6.09 -22.14
N PRO A 306 -1.91 7.07 -21.73
CA PRO A 306 -1.12 6.92 -20.52
C PRO A 306 -2.02 6.89 -19.29
N VAL A 307 -1.63 6.08 -18.31
CA VAL A 307 -2.37 5.90 -17.05
C VAL A 307 -1.62 6.62 -15.93
N TYR A 308 -2.33 7.41 -15.14
CA TYR A 308 -1.74 8.11 -13.99
C TYR A 308 -1.44 7.13 -12.85
N ARG A 309 -0.21 7.17 -12.34
CA ARG A 309 0.22 6.38 -11.17
C ARG A 309 -0.65 6.64 -9.94
N GLU A 310 -1.16 7.85 -9.79
CA GLU A 310 -2.02 8.21 -8.66
C GLU A 310 -3.41 7.58 -8.76
N ASP A 311 -3.93 7.41 -9.98
CA ASP A 311 -5.19 6.71 -10.22
C ASP A 311 -5.04 5.22 -9.95
N VAL A 312 -3.89 4.62 -10.34
CA VAL A 312 -3.54 3.25 -9.99
C VAL A 312 -3.38 3.08 -8.48
N ALA A 313 -2.71 4.00 -7.80
CA ALA A 313 -2.58 3.97 -6.35
C ALA A 313 -3.93 4.06 -5.63
N ALA A 314 -4.84 4.92 -6.12
CA ALA A 314 -6.19 5.00 -5.62
C ALA A 314 -6.97 3.70 -5.92
N LEU A 315 -6.78 3.09 -7.09
CA LEU A 315 -7.42 1.82 -7.45
C LEU A 315 -6.96 0.67 -6.54
N VAL A 316 -5.69 0.64 -6.13
CA VAL A 316 -5.16 -0.33 -5.13
C VAL A 316 -5.92 -0.19 -3.80
N VAL A 317 -6.12 1.03 -3.31
CA VAL A 317 -6.84 1.24 -2.05
C VAL A 317 -8.33 0.93 -2.21
N GLN A 318 -8.93 1.32 -3.33
CA GLN A 318 -10.33 1.01 -3.61
C GLN A 318 -10.55 -0.51 -3.72
N SER A 319 -9.63 -1.26 -4.34
CA SER A 319 -9.75 -2.72 -4.46
C SER A 319 -9.72 -3.41 -3.10
N LEU A 320 -8.84 -2.96 -2.19
CA LEU A 320 -8.82 -3.42 -0.80
C LEU A 320 -10.15 -3.12 -0.08
N MET A 321 -10.76 -1.98 -0.36
CA MET A 321 -12.01 -1.55 0.26
C MET A 321 -13.24 -2.28 -0.26
N SER A 322 -13.33 -2.54 -1.57
CA SER A 322 -14.59 -2.94 -2.21
C SER A 322 -14.58 -4.31 -2.89
N LEU A 323 -13.45 -5.00 -3.02
CA LEU A 323 -13.41 -6.35 -3.61
C LEU A 323 -13.38 -7.42 -2.52
N ASP A 324 -13.94 -8.59 -2.81
CA ASP A 324 -13.89 -9.73 -1.91
C ASP A 324 -12.44 -10.20 -1.71
N TRP A 325 -12.05 -10.45 -0.46
CA TRP A 325 -10.70 -10.92 -0.11
C TRP A 325 -10.58 -12.44 -0.15
N SER A 326 -11.67 -13.15 -0.48
CA SER A 326 -11.67 -14.62 -0.59
C SER A 326 -11.44 -15.14 -2.01
N GLU A 327 -11.49 -14.28 -3.03
CA GLU A 327 -11.31 -14.69 -4.43
C GLU A 327 -10.11 -14.00 -5.08
N SER A 328 -9.39 -14.78 -5.90
CA SER A 328 -8.32 -14.28 -6.75
C SER A 328 -8.86 -13.70 -8.05
N ARG A 329 -8.25 -12.63 -8.54
CA ARG A 329 -8.68 -11.93 -9.76
C ARG A 329 -7.56 -11.14 -10.39
N ILE A 330 -7.67 -10.93 -11.70
CA ILE A 330 -6.81 -10.05 -12.47
C ILE A 330 -7.65 -8.87 -12.96
N LEU A 331 -7.18 -7.66 -12.70
CA LEU A 331 -7.78 -6.41 -13.15
C LEU A 331 -6.89 -5.85 -14.25
N GLU A 332 -7.37 -5.85 -15.49
CA GLU A 332 -6.73 -5.11 -16.57
C GLU A 332 -7.23 -3.67 -16.55
N VAL A 333 -6.31 -2.72 -16.45
CA VAL A 333 -6.57 -1.32 -16.19
C VAL A 333 -6.04 -0.49 -17.35
N ALA A 334 -6.92 0.25 -18.01
CA ALA A 334 -6.58 1.21 -19.06
C ALA A 334 -7.15 2.60 -18.72
N SER A 335 -6.62 3.64 -19.36
CA SER A 335 -7.26 4.96 -19.33
C SER A 335 -8.57 4.89 -20.14
N SER A 336 -9.64 5.45 -19.59
CA SER A 336 -10.94 5.48 -20.28
C SER A 336 -10.84 6.35 -21.54
N PRO A 337 -11.52 5.96 -22.65
CA PRO A 337 -11.63 6.82 -23.82
C PRO A 337 -12.38 8.13 -23.52
N ASN A 338 -13.19 8.15 -22.45
CA ASN A 338 -13.94 9.30 -21.97
C ASN A 338 -13.17 9.96 -20.81
N PRO A 339 -12.26 10.92 -21.09
CA PRO A 339 -11.56 11.62 -20.03
C PRO A 339 -12.55 12.37 -19.15
N LEU A 340 -12.19 12.59 -17.89
CA LEU A 340 -12.93 13.43 -16.96
C LEU A 340 -12.81 14.91 -17.37
N ASN A 341 -13.35 15.25 -18.54
CA ASN A 341 -13.46 16.61 -19.01
C ASN A 341 -14.41 17.36 -18.06
N ASN A 342 -13.84 18.16 -17.15
CA ASN A 342 -14.52 19.15 -16.31
C ASN A 342 -15.04 18.71 -14.93
N PHE A 343 -14.33 17.84 -14.19
CA PHE A 343 -14.52 17.83 -12.74
C PHE A 343 -13.76 18.99 -12.08
N VAL A 344 -14.24 20.21 -12.29
CA VAL A 344 -13.89 21.33 -11.40
C VAL A 344 -14.64 21.08 -10.09
N PRO A 345 -13.97 20.91 -8.94
CA PRO A 345 -14.65 20.73 -7.66
C PRO A 345 -15.69 21.83 -7.48
N THR A 346 -16.97 21.49 -7.54
CA THR A 346 -18.05 22.46 -7.45
C THR A 346 -18.16 22.91 -6.00
N LYS A 347 -17.41 23.96 -5.62
CA LYS A 347 -17.41 24.68 -4.32
C LYS A 347 -17.26 23.80 -3.05
N LYS A 348 -16.15 24.01 -2.33
CA LYS A 348 -15.93 23.62 -0.91
C LYS A 348 -16.49 22.24 -0.54
N GLN A 349 -16.22 21.22 -1.37
CA GLN A 349 -16.40 19.85 -0.91
C GLN A 349 -15.44 19.60 0.25
N ARG A 350 -15.99 19.01 1.30
CA ARG A 350 -15.32 18.79 2.57
C ARG A 350 -14.30 17.67 2.41
N THR A 351 -13.02 18.04 2.26
CA THR A 351 -11.89 17.10 2.11
C THR A 351 -11.72 16.18 3.33
N ASP A 352 -12.37 16.49 4.45
CA ASP A 352 -12.44 15.67 5.66
C ASP A 352 -13.32 14.41 5.51
N ARG A 353 -14.13 14.31 4.46
CA ARG A 353 -15.08 13.19 4.29
C ARG A 353 -14.62 12.09 3.35
N ASP A 354 -13.74 12.42 2.41
CA ASP A 354 -13.32 11.49 1.35
C ASP A 354 -11.82 11.22 1.42
N TRP A 355 -11.43 9.95 1.39
CA TRP A 355 -10.02 9.52 1.44
C TRP A 355 -9.29 9.74 0.12
N CYS A 356 -10.03 9.80 -0.99
CA CYS A 356 -9.57 10.21 -2.31
C CYS A 356 -10.75 10.88 -3.04
N PHE A 357 -10.51 12.07 -3.59
CA PHE A 357 -11.55 12.74 -4.38
C PHE A 357 -11.86 11.89 -5.63
N ASN A 358 -13.14 11.77 -5.98
CA ASN A 358 -13.63 10.89 -7.06
C ASN A 358 -13.42 9.38 -6.86
N SER A 359 -13.17 8.89 -5.64
CA SER A 359 -13.02 7.43 -5.39
C SER A 359 -14.25 6.62 -5.83
N ALA A 360 -15.44 7.21 -5.81
CA ALA A 360 -16.67 6.58 -6.28
C ALA A 360 -16.62 6.19 -7.77
N LEU A 361 -15.80 6.87 -8.59
CA LEU A 361 -15.60 6.48 -9.99
C LEU A 361 -14.88 5.13 -10.06
N LEU A 362 -13.87 4.93 -9.21
CA LEU A 362 -13.14 3.66 -9.14
C LEU A 362 -14.04 2.55 -8.62
N GLU A 363 -14.87 2.83 -7.62
CA GLU A 363 -15.86 1.87 -7.14
C GLU A 363 -16.82 1.44 -8.24
N ASN A 364 -17.30 2.39 -9.06
CA ASN A 364 -18.16 2.09 -10.20
C ASN A 364 -17.44 1.27 -11.26
N SER A 365 -16.19 1.62 -11.61
CA SER A 365 -15.37 0.83 -12.54
C SER A 365 -15.07 -0.57 -12.01
N LEU A 366 -14.93 -0.73 -10.69
CA LEU A 366 -14.79 -2.03 -10.05
C LEU A 366 -16.10 -2.78 -9.91
N ASN A 367 -17.26 -2.16 -10.06
CA ASN A 367 -18.56 -2.82 -9.95
C ASN A 367 -19.19 -3.10 -11.32
N SER A 368 -18.71 -2.48 -12.40
CA SER A 368 -19.11 -2.84 -13.77
C SER A 368 -18.82 -4.32 -14.05
N GLU A 369 -19.75 -4.97 -14.77
CA GLU A 369 -19.77 -6.42 -14.95
C GLU A 369 -18.51 -6.96 -15.63
N THR A 370 -18.14 -8.15 -15.17
CA THR A 370 -17.08 -9.01 -15.70
C THR A 370 -17.32 -9.30 -17.17
N ILE A 371 -16.35 -8.98 -18.04
CA ILE A 371 -16.39 -9.45 -19.42
C ILE A 371 -16.17 -10.97 -19.37
N SER A 372 -17.21 -11.74 -19.71
CA SER A 372 -17.10 -13.19 -19.77
C SER A 372 -16.16 -13.63 -20.89
N PRO A 373 -15.46 -14.78 -20.77
CA PRO A 373 -14.68 -15.36 -21.87
C PRO A 373 -15.48 -15.56 -23.17
N ALA A 374 -16.80 -15.73 -23.07
CA ALA A 374 -17.71 -15.79 -24.21
C ALA A 374 -17.81 -14.45 -24.96
N GLN A 375 -17.86 -13.34 -24.22
CA GLN A 375 -17.87 -11.98 -24.80
C GLN A 375 -16.51 -11.65 -25.44
N ILE A 376 -15.39 -12.09 -24.86
CA ILE A 376 -14.05 -11.88 -25.46
C ILE A 376 -13.91 -12.63 -26.79
N LYS A 377 -14.48 -13.84 -26.90
CA LYS A 377 -14.54 -14.57 -28.19
C LYS A 377 -15.36 -13.86 -29.25
N GLU A 378 -16.43 -13.13 -28.88
CA GLU A 378 -17.19 -12.31 -29.82
C GLU A 378 -16.41 -11.06 -30.26
N PHE A 379 -15.62 -10.45 -29.37
CA PHE A 379 -14.76 -9.30 -29.72
C PHE A 379 -13.50 -9.71 -30.52
N GLY A 380 -13.00 -10.94 -30.35
CA GLY A 380 -11.78 -11.44 -30.99
C GLY A 380 -11.97 -12.12 -32.36
N ILE A 381 -13.19 -12.17 -32.92
CA ILE A 381 -13.46 -12.81 -34.22
C ILE A 381 -13.80 -11.78 -35.33
N SER A 382 -13.91 -10.48 -35.04
CA SER A 382 -14.25 -9.49 -36.08
C SER A 382 -13.07 -8.92 -36.89
N THR A 383 -11.86 -9.45 -36.76
CA THR A 383 -10.72 -9.14 -37.66
C THR A 383 -10.34 -10.35 -38.50
N GLN A 384 -11.31 -10.85 -39.27
CA GLN A 384 -11.02 -11.36 -40.61
C GLN A 384 -12.02 -10.77 -41.60
N ARG A 385 -11.59 -9.70 -42.28
CA ARG A 385 -11.72 -9.55 -43.73
C ARG A 385 -10.75 -8.51 -44.25
#